data_AF-A0A2A8V105-F1
#
_entry.id   AF-A0A2A8V105-F1
#
_cell.length_a   1.000
_cell.length_b   1.000
_cell.length_c   1.000
_cell.angle_alpha   90.00
_cell.angle_beta   90.00
_cell.angle_gamma   90.00
#
_symmetry.space_group_name_H-M   'P 1'
#
loop_
_entity.id
_entity.type
_entity.pdbx_description
1 polymer ?
#
loop_
_entity_poly.entity_id
_entity_poly.type
_entity_poly.pdbx_seq_one_letter_code
_entity_poly.pdbx_strand_id
1 'polypeptide(L)'
;MSKDHSILVVILGALSGIVGFIMLFFNVYFGTSRADAWLASRGGADTGFYHIVVKGYMNTFLVGGALMALLGMVAVVWGYHLLQVNSSSD
;
A
#
# COMPACT_ATOMS: atom_id res chain seq x y z
N MET A 1 22.19 -16.96 0.03
CA MET A 1 20.72 -17.00 0.25
C MET A 1 20.15 -18.03 -0.71
N SER A 2 19.30 -18.95 -0.26
CA SER A 2 18.73 -19.96 -1.18
C SER A 2 17.85 -19.27 -2.25
N LYS A 3 17.83 -19.82 -3.48
CA LYS A 3 16.98 -19.34 -4.59
C LYS A 3 15.52 -19.22 -4.13
N ASP A 4 15.02 -20.17 -3.35
CA ASP A 4 13.65 -20.19 -2.83
C ASP A 4 13.31 -18.96 -1.96
N HIS A 5 14.27 -18.49 -1.16
CA HIS A 5 14.06 -17.32 -0.31
C HIS A 5 13.99 -16.03 -1.14
N SER A 6 14.74 -15.97 -2.24
CA SER A 6 14.73 -14.80 -3.13
C SER A 6 13.44 -14.75 -3.96
N ILE A 7 12.92 -15.92 -4.38
CA ILE A 7 11.60 -16.04 -5.01
C ILE A 7 10.49 -15.56 -4.05
N LEU A 8 10.53 -15.96 -2.78
CA LEU A 8 9.56 -15.51 -1.78
C LEU A 8 9.57 -13.99 -1.60
N VAL A 9 10.75 -13.35 -1.59
CA VAL A 9 10.87 -11.89 -1.50
C VAL A 9 10.21 -11.20 -2.71
N VAL A 10 10.41 -11.73 -3.92
CA VAL A 10 9.78 -11.18 -5.14
C VAL A 10 8.26 -11.31 -5.08
N ILE A 11 7.73 -12.48 -4.68
CA ILE A 11 6.28 -12.70 -4.57
C ILE A 11 5.66 -11.76 -3.54
N LEU A 12 6.23 -11.68 -2.34
CA LEU A 12 5.74 -10.79 -1.28
C LEU A 12 5.86 -9.32 -1.68
N GLY A 13 6.95 -8.94 -2.34
CA GLY A 13 7.14 -7.60 -2.88
C GLY A 13 6.08 -7.24 -3.93
N ALA A 14 5.78 -8.16 -4.84
CA ALA A 14 4.75 -7.95 -5.87
C ALA A 14 3.36 -7.84 -5.27
N LEU A 15 3.00 -8.71 -4.33
CA LEU A 15 1.71 -8.65 -3.62
C LEU A 15 1.58 -7.33 -2.83
N SER A 16 2.62 -6.94 -2.10
CA SER A 16 2.66 -5.66 -1.39
C SER A 16 2.51 -4.47 -2.34
N GLY A 17 3.20 -4.53 -3.49
CA GLY A 17 3.10 -3.53 -4.56
C GLY A 17 1.68 -3.38 -5.09
N ILE A 18 1.00 -4.51 -5.39
CA ILE A 18 -0.39 -4.52 -5.85
C ILE A 18 -1.32 -3.92 -4.80
N VAL A 19 -1.20 -4.33 -3.53
CA VAL A 19 -2.06 -3.80 -2.46
C VAL A 19 -1.82 -2.31 -2.24
N GLY A 20 -0.55 -1.87 -2.26
CA GLY A 20 -0.20 -0.45 -2.17
C GLY A 20 -0.78 0.36 -3.34
N PHE A 21 -0.74 -0.20 -4.55
CA PHE A 21 -1.33 0.41 -5.74
C PHE A 21 -2.86 0.53 -5.62
N ILE A 22 -3.55 -0.52 -5.15
CA ILE A 22 -4.99 -0.47 -4.88
C ILE A 22 -5.31 0.63 -3.86
N MET A 23 -4.56 0.73 -2.76
CA MET A 23 -4.77 1.80 -1.77
C MET A 23 -4.58 3.20 -2.38
N LEU A 24 -3.60 3.37 -3.27
CA LEU A 24 -3.30 4.63 -3.94
C LEU A 24 -4.45 5.10 -4.84
N PHE A 25 -4.98 4.22 -5.69
CA PHE A 25 -6.04 4.57 -6.66
C PHE A 25 -7.44 4.58 -6.05
N PHE A 26 -7.67 3.77 -5.03
CA PHE A 26 -8.96 3.69 -4.32
C PHE A 26 -8.95 4.51 -3.02
N ASN A 27 -8.00 5.43 -2.84
CA ASN A 27 -7.86 6.25 -1.62
C ASN A 27 -9.13 7.06 -1.30
N VAL A 28 -9.84 7.54 -2.33
CA VAL A 28 -11.09 8.30 -2.17
C VAL A 28 -12.14 7.40 -1.53
N TYR A 29 -12.34 6.20 -2.08
CA TYR A 29 -13.33 5.24 -1.60
C TYR A 29 -13.03 4.75 -0.19
N PHE A 30 -11.77 4.42 0.11
CA PHE A 30 -11.37 4.02 1.46
C PHE A 30 -11.46 5.19 2.44
N GLY A 31 -11.10 6.40 2.02
CA GLY A 31 -11.15 7.61 2.82
C GLY A 31 -12.57 8.00 3.20
N THR A 32 -13.50 8.00 2.24
CA THR A 32 -14.92 8.26 2.51
C THR A 32 -15.54 7.16 3.36
N SER A 33 -15.30 5.88 3.07
CA SER A 33 -15.81 4.77 3.87
C SER A 33 -15.38 4.87 5.35
N ARG A 34 -14.11 5.22 5.61
CA ARG A 34 -13.61 5.41 6.99
C ARG A 34 -14.20 6.65 7.65
N ALA A 35 -14.36 7.74 6.91
CA ALA A 35 -14.99 8.94 7.42
C ALA A 35 -16.48 8.73 7.73
N ASP A 36 -17.19 7.94 6.93
CA ASP A 36 -18.60 7.60 7.15
C ASP A 36 -18.77 6.72 8.38
N ALA A 37 -17.91 5.71 8.55
CA ALA A 37 -17.89 4.89 9.75
C ALA A 37 -17.61 5.74 11.01
N TRP A 38 -16.67 6.68 10.91
CA TRP A 38 -16.39 7.65 11.97
C TRP A 38 -17.60 8.55 12.25
N LEU A 39 -18.28 9.06 11.22
CA LEU A 39 -19.48 9.91 11.34
C LEU A 39 -20.63 9.15 12.03
N ALA A 40 -20.87 7.91 11.61
CA ALA A 40 -21.89 7.04 12.20
C ALA A 40 -21.63 6.81 13.69
N SER A 41 -20.37 6.62 14.10
CA SER A 41 -20.01 6.47 15.52
C SER A 41 -20.21 7.75 16.35
N ARG A 42 -20.22 8.92 15.72
CA ARG A 42 -20.43 10.21 16.38
C ARG A 42 -21.89 10.66 16.40
N GLY A 43 -22.75 10.04 15.58
CA GLY A 43 -24.16 10.43 15.43
C GLY A 43 -24.37 11.72 14.64
N GLY A 44 -23.31 12.26 14.01
CA GLY A 44 -23.35 13.49 13.23
C GLY A 44 -22.10 14.35 13.39
N ALA A 45 -21.86 15.24 12.42
CA ALA A 45 -20.80 16.24 12.45
C ALA A 45 -21.19 17.41 11.54
N ASP A 46 -20.66 18.59 11.86
CA ASP A 46 -20.69 19.71 10.93
C ASP A 46 -20.00 19.35 9.61
N THR A 47 -20.52 19.85 8.49
CA THR A 47 -20.03 19.54 7.13
C THR A 47 -18.59 19.98 6.92
N GLY A 48 -18.17 21.10 7.51
CA GLY A 48 -16.78 21.57 7.45
C GLY A 48 -15.85 20.63 8.19
N PHE A 49 -16.26 20.14 9.37
CA PHE A 49 -15.46 19.21 10.15
C PHE A 49 -15.38 17.82 9.49
N TYR A 50 -16.49 17.31 8.94
CA TYR A 50 -16.50 16.06 8.20
C TYR A 50 -15.55 16.10 6.97
N HIS A 51 -15.52 17.22 6.24
CA HIS A 51 -14.62 17.36 5.07
C HIS A 51 -13.14 17.27 5.43
N ILE A 52 -12.76 17.81 6.59
CA ILE A 52 -11.38 17.71 7.11
C ILE A 52 -11.05 16.25 7.42
N VAL A 53 -11.96 15.52 8.07
CA VAL A 53 -11.78 14.11 8.42
C VAL A 53 -11.67 13.22 7.17
N VAL A 54 -12.54 13.40 6.18
CA VAL A 54 -12.49 12.68 4.89
C VAL A 54 -11.14 12.90 4.22
N LYS A 55 -10.69 14.16 4.08
CA LYS A 55 -9.38 14.47 3.50
C LYS A 55 -8.23 13.85 4.28
N GLY A 56 -8.31 13.82 5.60
CA GLY A 56 -7.32 13.17 6.45
C GLY A 56 -7.19 11.68 6.16
N TYR A 57 -8.31 10.96 6.11
CA TYR A 57 -8.31 9.53 5.77
C TYR A 57 -7.86 9.27 4.33
N MET A 58 -8.35 10.04 3.35
CA MET A 58 -7.92 9.94 1.95
C MET A 58 -6.41 10.10 1.82
N ASN A 59 -5.84 11.13 2.46
CA ASN A 59 -4.40 11.38 2.42
C ASN A 59 -3.60 10.26 3.10
N THR A 60 -4.15 9.65 4.16
CA THR A 60 -3.53 8.51 4.84
C THR A 60 -3.44 7.30 3.91
N PHE A 61 -4.51 6.96 3.19
CA PHE A 61 -4.49 5.88 2.20
C PHE A 61 -3.62 6.20 0.99
N LEU A 62 -3.60 7.46 0.56
CA LEU A 62 -2.76 7.91 -0.55
C LEU A 62 -1.27 7.76 -0.21
N VAL A 63 -0.83 8.33 0.92
CA VAL A 63 0.57 8.30 1.34
C VAL A 63 0.99 6.89 1.76
N GLY A 64 0.15 6.19 2.54
CA GLY A 64 0.42 4.81 2.95
C GLY A 64 0.50 3.85 1.77
N GLY A 65 -0.44 3.95 0.83
CA GLY A 65 -0.45 3.18 -0.41
C GLY A 65 0.77 3.45 -1.28
N ALA A 66 1.18 4.73 -1.40
CA ALA A 66 2.37 5.11 -2.14
C ALA A 66 3.66 4.54 -1.53
N LEU A 67 3.84 4.65 -0.22
CA LEU A 67 5.00 4.08 0.47
C LEU A 67 5.04 2.55 0.33
N MET A 68 3.89 1.90 0.51
CA MET A 68 3.80 0.45 0.41
C MET A 68 4.04 -0.05 -1.03
N ALA A 69 3.52 0.67 -2.03
CA ALA A 69 3.79 0.39 -3.44
C ALA A 69 5.28 0.56 -3.78
N LEU A 70 5.90 1.64 -3.30
CA LEU A 70 7.32 1.91 -3.51
C LEU A 70 8.20 0.83 -2.88
N LEU A 71 7.93 0.46 -1.63
CA LEU A 71 8.65 -0.62 -0.94
C LEU A 71 8.45 -1.97 -1.64
N GLY A 72 7.24 -2.25 -2.12
CA GLY A 72 6.96 -3.45 -2.91
C GLY A 72 7.77 -3.51 -4.20
N MET A 73 7.84 -2.40 -4.95
CA MET A 73 8.66 -2.30 -6.16
C MET A 73 10.15 -2.48 -5.85
N VAL A 74 10.68 -1.83 -4.81
CA VAL A 74 12.08 -1.98 -4.40
C VAL A 74 12.39 -3.43 -4.05
N ALA A 75 11.50 -4.10 -3.31
CA ALA A 75 11.67 -5.51 -2.96
C ALA A 75 11.69 -6.44 -4.19
N VAL A 76 10.83 -6.18 -5.19
CA VAL A 76 10.83 -6.93 -6.46
C VAL A 76 12.12 -6.74 -7.23
N VAL A 77 12.57 -5.48 -7.40
CA VAL A 77 13.82 -5.17 -8.13
C VAL A 77 15.02 -5.81 -7.43
N TRP A 78 15.11 -5.66 -6.11
CA TRP A 78 16.18 -6.24 -5.32
C TRP A 78 16.18 -7.77 -5.37
N GLY A 79 15.02 -8.39 -5.16
CA GLY A 79 14.86 -9.84 -5.20
C GLY A 79 15.19 -10.43 -6.58
N TYR A 80 14.83 -9.72 -7.65
CA TYR A 80 15.16 -10.11 -9.01
C TYR A 80 16.66 -10.06 -9.29
N HIS A 81 17.35 -8.99 -8.87
CA HIS A 81 18.81 -8.91 -8.99
C HIS A 81 19.51 -10.05 -8.22
N LEU A 82 19.02 -10.39 -7.03
CA LEU A 82 19.56 -11.49 -6.22
C LEU A 82 19.40 -12.85 -6.91
N LEU A 83 18.27 -13.07 -7.59
CA LEU A 83 18.04 -14.28 -8.38
C LEU A 83 18.98 -14.38 -9.57
N GLN A 84 19.20 -13.28 -10.29
CA GLN A 84 20.12 -13.26 -11.43
C GLN A 84 21.56 -13.60 -11.01
N VAL A 85 22.08 -12.95 -9.96
CA VAL A 85 23.45 -13.20 -9.46
C VAL A 85 23.65 -14.66 -9.06
N ASN A 86 22.68 -15.23 -8.33
CA ASN A 86 22.74 -16.65 -7.94
C ASN A 86 22.59 -17.61 -9.12
N SER A 87 21.99 -17.19 -10.24
CA SER A 87 21.87 -18.01 -11.45
C SER A 87 23.14 -17.99 -12.31
N SER A 88 23.96 -16.96 -12.22
CA SER A 88 25.23 -16.84 -12.95
C SER A 88 26.44 -17.48 -12.25
N SER A 89 26.27 -17.92 -11.00
CA SER A 89 27.32 -18.53 -10.18
C SER A 89 27.31 -20.07 -10.18
N ASP A 90 26.29 -20.68 -10.79
CA ASP A 90 26.14 -22.13 -11.00
C ASP A 90 26.50 -22.49 -12.44
#